data_AF-A0A061HY39-F1
#
_entry.id   AF-A0A061HY39-F1
#
_cell.length_a   1.000
_cell.length_b   1.000
_cell.length_c   1.000
_cell.angle_alpha   90.00
_cell.angle_beta   90.00
_cell.angle_gamma   90.00
#
_symmetry.space_group_name_H-M   'P 1'
#
loop_
_entity.id
_entity.type
_entity.pdbx_description
1 polymer ?
#
loop_
_entity_poly.entity_id
_entity_poly.type
_entity_poly.pdbx_seq_one_letter_code
_entity_poly.pdbx_strand_id
1 'polypeptide(L)'
;VKRDEFGGAKEDDREDWRKKMELEEQRKLGNAPAEVDEEGKEINPYIPQCISSVPWYNDPSKTPTLKHQRPQPEKQKQFSSSGEWYKRGVKENSIRTRYRKGACENCMAMTHKKKDCFERPKHVGVKFTGANIAPASAGV
;
A
#
# COMPACT_ATOMS: atom_id res chain seq x y z
N VAL A 1 25.67 -2.66 -61.12
CA VAL A 1 24.40 -3.43 -61.23
C VAL A 1 23.76 -3.42 -59.84
N LYS A 2 22.62 -2.73 -59.69
CA LYS A 2 21.80 -2.74 -58.46
C LYS A 2 21.09 -4.10 -58.35
N ARG A 3 20.94 -4.62 -57.14
CA ARG A 3 19.83 -5.53 -56.81
C ARG A 3 19.53 -5.38 -55.32
N ASP A 4 18.38 -4.75 -55.07
CA ASP A 4 17.81 -4.47 -53.76
C ASP A 4 17.15 -5.74 -53.20
N GLU A 5 17.57 -6.21 -52.03
CA GLU A 5 16.92 -7.31 -51.27
C GLU A 5 16.53 -6.82 -49.86
N PHE A 6 15.63 -5.84 -49.80
CA PHE A 6 14.94 -5.46 -48.56
C PHE A 6 13.43 -5.41 -48.84
N GLY A 7 12.78 -6.57 -48.82
CA GLY A 7 11.36 -6.67 -49.11
C GLY A 7 10.78 -8.01 -48.67
N GLY A 8 10.75 -8.29 -47.37
CA GLY A 8 10.21 -9.54 -46.83
C GLY A 8 9.85 -9.48 -45.35
N ALA A 9 9.32 -8.36 -44.85
CA ALA A 9 9.00 -8.18 -43.43
C ALA A 9 7.64 -7.50 -43.18
N LYS A 10 6.69 -7.62 -44.12
CA LYS A 10 5.34 -7.02 -43.98
C LYS A 10 4.19 -8.02 -44.16
N GLU A 11 4.43 -9.14 -44.84
CA GLU A 11 3.42 -10.18 -45.05
C GLU A 11 3.31 -11.09 -43.82
N ASP A 12 4.44 -11.46 -43.21
CA ASP A 12 4.52 -12.28 -41.99
C ASP A 12 3.74 -11.64 -40.82
N ASP A 13 3.89 -10.32 -40.60
CA ASP A 13 3.18 -9.59 -39.54
C ASP A 13 1.64 -9.62 -39.69
N ARG A 14 1.13 -9.60 -40.93
CA ARG A 14 -0.32 -9.60 -41.21
C ARG A 14 -0.90 -11.01 -41.09
N GLU A 15 -0.16 -12.02 -41.51
CA GLU A 15 -0.56 -13.42 -41.37
C GLU A 15 -0.54 -13.86 -39.90
N ASP A 16 0.49 -13.47 -39.16
CA ASP A 16 0.59 -13.78 -37.73
C ASP A 16 -0.45 -13.04 -36.91
N TRP A 17 -0.81 -11.80 -37.29
CA TRP A 17 -1.95 -11.10 -36.69
C TRP A 17 -3.27 -11.85 -36.94
N ARG A 18 -3.51 -12.35 -38.18
CA ARG A 18 -4.70 -13.14 -38.50
C ARG A 18 -4.76 -14.44 -37.70
N LYS A 19 -3.64 -15.18 -37.63
CA LYS A 19 -3.53 -16.40 -36.82
C LYS A 19 -3.80 -16.13 -35.34
N LYS A 20 -3.31 -15.01 -34.80
CA LYS A 20 -3.53 -14.63 -33.41
C LYS A 20 -5.01 -14.35 -33.11
N MET A 21 -5.69 -13.64 -34.00
CA MET A 21 -7.14 -13.38 -33.87
C MET A 21 -7.96 -14.67 -33.93
N GLU A 22 -7.67 -15.55 -34.89
CA GLU A 22 -8.36 -16.84 -35.03
C GLU A 22 -8.12 -17.73 -33.80
N LEU A 23 -6.90 -17.75 -33.27
CA LEU A 23 -6.56 -18.49 -32.07
C LEU A 23 -7.33 -17.95 -30.84
N GLU A 24 -7.46 -16.62 -30.72
CA GLU A 24 -8.26 -16.00 -29.66
C GLU A 24 -9.75 -16.35 -29.78
N GLU A 25 -10.30 -16.40 -31.00
CA GLU A 25 -11.67 -16.84 -31.26
C GLU A 25 -11.89 -18.32 -30.90
N GLN A 26 -10.97 -19.21 -31.29
CA GLN A 26 -11.02 -20.63 -30.91
C GLN A 26 -10.94 -20.81 -29.38
N ARG A 27 -10.13 -20.00 -28.69
CA ARG A 27 -10.06 -19.97 -27.23
C ARG A 27 -11.38 -19.52 -26.61
N LYS A 28 -12.01 -18.48 -27.17
CA LYS A 28 -13.35 -18.02 -26.73
C LYS A 28 -14.40 -19.10 -26.96
N LEU A 29 -14.33 -19.85 -28.06
CA LEU A 29 -15.24 -20.96 -28.35
C LEU A 29 -14.96 -22.22 -27.52
N GLY A 30 -13.87 -22.27 -26.75
CA GLY A 30 -13.47 -23.43 -25.94
C GLY A 30 -12.81 -24.56 -26.74
N ASN A 31 -12.47 -24.32 -28.00
CA ASN A 31 -11.83 -25.29 -28.91
C ASN A 31 -10.30 -25.28 -28.81
N ALA A 32 -9.71 -24.24 -28.22
CA ALA A 32 -8.27 -24.11 -28.01
C ALA A 32 -7.93 -23.88 -26.53
N PRO A 33 -6.76 -24.36 -26.05
CA PRO A 33 -6.36 -24.17 -24.67
C PRO A 33 -6.13 -22.69 -24.34
N ALA A 34 -6.48 -22.33 -23.11
CA ALA A 34 -6.28 -20.99 -22.57
C ALA A 34 -4.79 -20.62 -22.55
N GLU A 35 -4.52 -19.32 -22.56
CA GLU A 35 -3.17 -18.81 -22.39
C GLU A 35 -2.75 -19.01 -20.94
N VAL A 36 -1.52 -19.46 -20.70
CA VAL A 36 -1.02 -19.73 -19.36
C VAL A 36 -0.06 -18.61 -18.96
N ASP A 37 -0.26 -18.05 -17.78
CA ASP A 37 0.64 -17.05 -17.22
C ASP A 37 1.94 -17.68 -16.69
N GLU A 38 2.88 -16.85 -16.27
CA GLU A 38 4.14 -17.27 -15.66
C GLU A 38 4.00 -18.07 -14.35
N GLU A 39 2.85 -17.98 -13.66
CA GLU A 39 2.53 -18.73 -12.45
C GLU A 39 1.81 -20.06 -12.77
N GLY A 40 1.61 -20.38 -14.06
CA GLY A 40 0.91 -21.59 -14.49
C GLY A 40 -0.62 -21.47 -14.44
N LYS A 41 -1.16 -20.26 -14.27
CA LYS A 41 -2.61 -19.99 -14.22
C LYS A 41 -3.14 -19.69 -15.61
N GLU A 42 -4.27 -20.29 -15.92
CA GLU A 42 -4.99 -20.05 -17.16
C GLU A 42 -5.64 -18.66 -17.14
N ILE A 43 -5.33 -17.86 -18.17
CA ILE A 43 -5.97 -16.57 -18.43
C ILE A 43 -7.25 -16.85 -19.19
N ASN A 44 -8.37 -16.49 -18.57
CA ASN A 44 -9.69 -16.68 -19.16
C ASN A 44 -9.80 -15.95 -20.52
N PRO A 45 -10.08 -16.67 -21.63
CA PRO A 45 -10.21 -16.10 -22.98
C PRO A 45 -11.33 -15.05 -23.15
N TYR A 46 -12.29 -15.01 -22.23
CA TYR A 46 -13.37 -14.03 -22.23
C TYR A 46 -12.99 -12.68 -21.61
N ILE A 47 -11.80 -12.54 -21.01
CA ILE A 47 -11.31 -11.25 -20.52
C ILE A 47 -11.03 -10.35 -21.74
N PRO A 48 -11.62 -9.15 -21.83
CA PRO A 48 -11.36 -8.23 -22.92
C PRO A 48 -9.87 -7.88 -23.05
N GLN A 49 -9.40 -7.72 -24.28
CA GLN A 49 -7.98 -7.47 -24.59
C GLN A 49 -7.40 -6.25 -23.86
N CYS A 50 -8.19 -5.21 -23.60
CA CYS A 50 -7.76 -4.02 -22.87
C CYS A 50 -7.45 -4.27 -21.38
N ILE A 51 -7.96 -5.36 -20.80
CA ILE A 51 -7.69 -5.76 -19.42
C ILE A 51 -6.54 -6.77 -19.37
N SER A 52 -6.52 -7.75 -20.29
CA SER A 52 -5.49 -8.79 -20.35
C SER A 52 -4.13 -8.26 -20.87
N SER A 53 -4.13 -7.24 -21.73
CA SER A 53 -2.89 -6.67 -22.28
C SER A 53 -2.08 -6.00 -21.17
N VAL A 54 -0.83 -6.45 -21.01
CA VAL A 54 0.12 -5.85 -20.07
C VAL A 54 0.69 -4.57 -20.68
N PRO A 55 0.56 -3.41 -20.01
CA PRO A 55 1.15 -2.17 -20.48
C PRO A 55 2.69 -2.23 -20.51
N TRP A 56 3.30 -1.47 -21.42
CA TRP A 56 4.75 -1.46 -21.63
C TRP A 56 5.57 -1.06 -20.38
N TYR A 57 4.98 -0.26 -19.49
CA TYR A 57 5.63 0.23 -18.27
C TYR A 57 5.60 -0.77 -17.11
N ASN A 58 4.84 -1.86 -17.24
CA ASN A 58 4.88 -2.98 -16.30
C ASN A 58 5.96 -3.96 -16.73
N ASP A 59 5.83 -4.51 -17.94
CA ASP A 59 6.75 -5.51 -18.48
C ASP A 59 7.00 -5.25 -19.98
N PRO A 60 8.24 -4.91 -20.40
CA PRO A 60 8.57 -4.66 -21.80
C PRO A 60 8.32 -5.87 -22.73
N SER A 61 8.41 -7.07 -22.17
CA SER A 61 8.26 -8.34 -22.90
C SER A 61 6.81 -8.68 -23.26
N LYS A 62 5.81 -7.92 -22.78
CA LYS A 62 4.36 -8.14 -23.00
C LYS A 62 3.94 -9.60 -22.79
N THR A 63 4.53 -10.26 -21.79
CA THR A 63 4.19 -11.63 -21.43
C THR A 63 2.72 -11.66 -20.98
N PRO A 64 1.97 -12.72 -21.32
CA PRO A 64 0.59 -12.84 -20.89
C PRO A 64 0.55 -13.03 -19.37
N THR A 65 0.15 -11.98 -18.65
CA THR A 65 -0.01 -12.02 -17.19
C THR A 65 -1.12 -11.07 -16.77
N LEU A 66 -1.79 -11.38 -15.66
CA LEU A 66 -2.82 -10.53 -15.05
C LEU A 66 -2.29 -9.83 -13.77
N LYS A 67 -0.98 -9.87 -13.53
CA LYS A 67 -0.34 -9.27 -12.35
C LYS A 67 -0.55 -7.75 -12.25
N HIS A 68 -0.59 -7.04 -13.37
CA HIS A 68 -0.82 -5.58 -13.40
C HIS A 68 -2.22 -5.17 -12.91
N GLN A 69 -3.17 -6.10 -12.94
CA GLN A 69 -4.52 -5.89 -12.42
C GLN A 69 -4.65 -6.23 -10.92
N ARG A 70 -3.62 -6.84 -10.29
CA ARG A 70 -3.63 -7.09 -8.84
C ARG A 70 -3.57 -5.77 -8.07
N PRO A 71 -4.11 -5.71 -6.84
CA PRO A 71 -4.06 -4.51 -6.01
C PRO A 71 -2.63 -3.97 -5.89
N GLN A 72 -2.41 -2.76 -6.42
CA GLN A 72 -1.07 -2.15 -6.45
C GLN A 72 -0.60 -1.79 -5.04
N PRO A 73 0.64 -2.13 -4.65
CA PRO A 73 1.13 -1.89 -3.29
C PRO A 73 1.09 -0.42 -2.90
N GLU A 74 1.32 0.50 -3.85
CA GLU A 74 1.26 1.95 -3.64
C GLU A 74 -0.14 2.47 -3.30
N LYS A 75 -1.19 1.77 -3.77
CA LYS A 75 -2.60 2.14 -3.51
C LYS A 75 -3.17 1.42 -2.28
N GLN A 76 -2.47 0.41 -1.77
CA GLN A 76 -2.90 -0.32 -0.59
C GLN A 76 -2.65 0.51 0.67
N LYS A 77 -3.73 0.84 1.38
CA LYS A 77 -3.65 1.51 2.67
C LYS A 77 -3.17 0.52 3.72
N GLN A 78 -2.22 0.94 4.54
CA GLN A 78 -1.80 0.19 5.72
C GLN A 78 -2.82 0.40 6.83
N PHE A 79 -3.41 -0.69 7.33
CA PHE A 79 -4.35 -0.66 8.44
C PHE A 79 -3.75 -1.38 9.64
N SER A 80 -4.06 -0.88 10.84
CA SER A 80 -3.77 -1.60 12.09
C SER A 80 -4.57 -2.90 12.15
N SER A 81 -3.99 -3.91 12.79
CA SER A 81 -4.61 -5.23 12.92
C SER A 81 -5.79 -5.22 13.89
N SER A 82 -6.67 -6.23 13.79
CA SER A 82 -7.77 -6.40 14.75
C SER A 82 -7.21 -6.61 16.16
N GLY A 83 -7.57 -5.73 17.10
CA GLY A 83 -7.07 -5.77 18.48
C GLY A 83 -5.90 -4.81 18.74
N GLU A 84 -5.27 -4.29 17.69
CA GLU A 84 -4.36 -3.17 17.82
C GLU A 84 -5.16 -1.89 18.08
N TRP A 85 -5.17 -1.47 19.34
CA TRP A 85 -5.87 -0.29 19.81
C TRP A 85 -4.89 0.67 20.48
N TYR A 86 -5.27 1.94 20.56
CA TYR A 86 -4.44 2.92 21.26
C TYR A 86 -4.27 2.54 22.74
N LYS A 87 -3.07 2.75 23.28
CA LYS A 87 -2.77 2.44 24.68
C LYS A 87 -3.59 3.34 25.59
N ARG A 88 -4.50 2.76 26.36
CA ARG A 88 -5.30 3.44 27.39
C ARG A 88 -4.60 3.38 28.75
N GLY A 89 -4.92 4.33 29.61
CA GLY A 89 -4.40 4.40 30.97
C GLY A 89 -3.09 5.18 31.10
N VAL A 90 -2.45 4.98 32.23
CA VAL A 90 -1.29 5.76 32.70
C VAL A 90 -0.06 4.84 32.74
N LYS A 91 1.11 5.38 32.40
CA LYS A 91 2.39 4.69 32.59
C LYS A 91 2.79 4.75 34.07
N GLU A 92 2.53 3.69 34.82
CA GLU A 92 2.91 3.56 36.24
C GLU A 92 4.43 3.45 36.45
N ASN A 93 5.15 3.10 35.38
CA ASN A 93 6.56 2.72 35.40
C ASN A 93 7.52 3.92 35.60
N SER A 94 7.03 5.16 35.51
CA SER A 94 7.88 6.36 35.60
C SER A 94 7.37 7.34 36.67
N ILE A 95 7.57 7.00 37.93
CA ILE A 95 7.35 7.93 39.03
C ILE A 95 8.53 8.93 39.05
N ARG A 96 8.24 10.18 38.72
CA ARG A 96 9.23 11.28 38.78
C ARG A 96 8.82 12.26 39.85
N THR A 97 9.78 12.73 40.64
CA THR A 97 9.55 13.64 41.77
C THR A 97 9.93 15.09 41.50
N ARG A 98 10.60 15.38 40.37
CA ARG A 98 11.07 16.73 40.02
C ARG A 98 10.55 17.22 38.67
N TYR A 99 10.21 18.50 38.61
CA TYR A 99 9.78 19.19 37.40
C TYR A 99 10.90 19.21 36.34
N ARG A 100 10.51 19.04 35.07
CA ARG A 100 11.40 19.17 33.92
C ARG A 100 10.89 20.28 33.01
N LYS A 101 11.83 21.03 32.42
CA LYS A 101 11.50 22.04 31.41
C LYS A 101 10.76 21.38 30.25
N GLY A 102 9.59 21.92 29.89
CA GLY A 102 8.71 21.36 28.85
C GLY A 102 7.57 20.49 29.37
N ALA A 103 7.53 20.16 30.66
CA ALA A 103 6.39 19.49 31.28
C ALA A 103 5.20 20.44 31.47
N CYS A 104 4.00 19.87 31.59
CA CYS A 104 2.80 20.58 31.99
C CYS A 104 3.00 21.27 33.36
N GLU A 105 2.76 22.57 33.43
CA GLU A 105 2.95 23.34 34.67
C GLU A 105 1.90 22.99 35.75
N ASN A 106 0.77 22.38 35.37
CA ASN A 106 -0.31 21.99 36.29
C ASN A 106 -0.08 20.60 36.94
N CYS A 107 0.33 19.60 36.15
CA CYS A 107 0.39 18.20 36.61
C CYS A 107 1.75 17.51 36.37
N MET A 108 2.70 18.17 35.68
CA MET A 108 4.05 17.69 35.37
C MET A 108 4.18 16.55 34.34
N ALA A 109 3.09 16.17 33.67
CA ALA A 109 3.16 15.25 32.54
C ALA A 109 3.85 15.91 31.32
N MET A 110 4.60 15.12 30.55
CA MET A 110 5.29 15.59 29.32
C MET A 110 4.43 15.47 28.06
N THR A 111 3.27 14.80 28.15
CA THR A 111 2.44 14.43 26.98
C THR A 111 1.50 15.54 26.52
N HIS A 112 1.34 16.61 27.30
CA HIS A 112 0.39 17.68 26.99
C HIS A 112 0.82 19.01 27.62
N LYS A 113 0.17 20.11 27.19
CA LYS A 113 0.37 21.46 27.73
C LYS A 113 -0.64 21.76 28.83
N LYS A 114 -0.41 22.81 29.63
CA LYS A 114 -1.31 23.24 30.72
C LYS A 114 -2.77 23.42 30.28
N LYS A 115 -3.00 23.90 29.06
CA LYS A 115 -4.36 24.14 28.52
C LYS A 115 -5.15 22.84 28.28
N ASP A 116 -4.44 21.76 27.94
CA ASP A 116 -5.01 20.45 27.61
C ASP A 116 -4.83 19.47 28.77
N CYS A 117 -4.78 20.00 30.00
CA CYS A 117 -4.51 19.22 31.19
C CYS A 117 -5.77 18.50 31.68
N PHE A 118 -5.63 17.19 31.91
CA PHE A 118 -6.71 16.35 32.44
C PHE A 118 -6.91 16.48 33.95
N GLU A 119 -5.94 17.08 34.65
CA GLU A 119 -6.03 17.36 36.09
C GLU A 119 -6.71 18.70 36.34
N ARG A 120 -7.39 18.80 37.48
CA ARG A 120 -8.03 20.05 37.91
C ARG A 120 -7.01 21.21 37.90
N PRO A 121 -7.34 22.38 37.34
CA PRO A 121 -6.44 23.53 37.35
C PRO A 121 -6.06 23.94 38.78
N LYS A 122 -4.76 23.90 39.09
CA LYS A 122 -4.22 24.34 40.38
C LYS A 122 -3.94 25.84 40.36
N HIS A 123 -4.21 26.50 41.48
CA HIS A 123 -3.86 27.91 41.67
C HIS A 123 -2.34 28.12 41.63
N VAL A 124 -1.60 27.30 42.37
CA VAL A 124 -0.14 27.20 42.27
C VAL A 124 0.22 25.84 41.65
N GLY A 125 0.77 25.88 40.43
CA GLY A 125 1.11 24.68 39.67
C GLY A 125 2.31 23.90 40.23
N VAL A 126 2.45 22.64 39.78
CA VAL A 126 3.52 21.72 40.21
C VAL A 126 4.92 22.26 39.90
N LYS A 127 5.05 23.15 38.89
CA LYS A 127 6.30 23.84 38.57
C LYS A 127 6.94 24.55 39.77
N PHE A 128 6.11 25.09 40.69
CA PHE A 128 6.57 25.86 41.84
C PHE A 128 6.51 25.07 43.15
N THR A 129 5.52 24.17 43.30
CA THR A 129 5.28 23.43 44.55
C THR A 129 5.92 22.05 44.58
N GLY A 130 6.20 21.42 43.43
CA GLY A 130 6.73 20.05 43.35
C GLY A 130 5.80 18.97 43.92
N ALA A 131 4.57 19.30 44.31
CA ALA A 131 3.65 18.41 45.02
C ALA A 131 2.47 17.96 44.15
N ASN A 132 1.93 16.78 44.41
CA ASN A 132 0.79 16.17 43.69
C ASN A 132 1.06 16.05 42.17
N ILE A 133 2.15 15.35 41.86
CA ILE A 133 2.57 15.04 40.49
C ILE A 133 1.65 13.96 39.91
N ALA A 134 1.04 14.24 38.76
CA ALA A 134 0.26 13.23 38.07
C ALA A 134 1.19 12.28 37.31
N PRO A 135 0.90 10.98 37.30
CA PRO A 135 1.63 10.04 36.47
C PRO A 135 1.32 10.32 34.97
N ALA A 136 2.31 10.09 34.11
CA ALA A 136 2.17 10.42 32.69
C ALA A 136 1.19 9.47 31.99
N SER A 137 0.26 10.01 31.20
CA SER A 137 -0.62 9.21 30.34
C SER A 137 0.19 8.29 29.43
N ALA A 138 -0.33 7.11 29.12
CA ALA A 138 0.35 6.13 28.27
C ALA A 138 0.46 6.54 26.79
N GLY A 139 -0.11 7.68 26.42
CA GLY A 139 0.06 8.32 25.12
C GLY A 139 1.52 8.47 24.72
N VAL A 140 1.76 8.25 23.43
CA VAL A 140 2.97 8.64 22.70
C VAL A 140 3.08 10.16 22.73
#